data_AF-A0A0R2ADD9-F1
#
_entry.id   AF-A0A0R2ADD9-F1
#
_cell.length_a   1.000
_cell.length_b   1.000
_cell.length_c   1.000
_cell.angle_alpha   90.00
_cell.angle_beta   90.00
_cell.angle_gamma   90.00
#
_symmetry.space_group_name_H-M   'P 1'
#
loop_
_entity.id
_entity.type
_entity.pdbx_description
1 polymer ?
#
loop_
_entity_poly.entity_id
_entity_poly.type
_entity_poly.pdbx_seq_one_letter_code
_entity_poly.pdbx_strand_id
1 'polypeptide(L)'
;MFARYYDVLTNFSSYSKNIFRKGYFAWLWQQCQGWGRFSYGLLGFNFILQVISLGQSFKQTPLLAVIAFIGGNLSVACVIGISNRSGIQGWAGAISALAIATTGFIAGNYATAFEQLGYLIFLDLFCILDPKWNDDIQVEKFESGLEWIKYGLFFLVTWLITYLLFSLTSDPRVFLDSLNLAMAITGSLLELNRKREQFFVWTLASLFTIALWVQTMLQGDGNFALIFSYSVFFLNDMYALFSRKGWFRLAE
;
A
#
# COMPACT_ATOMS: atom_id res chain seq x y z
N MET A 1 18.68 -6.63 -4.29
CA MET A 1 17.35 -5.99 -4.32
C MET A 1 16.28 -6.92 -4.89
N PHE A 2 16.47 -7.54 -6.06
CA PHE A 2 15.40 -8.37 -6.68
C PHE A 2 15.41 -9.87 -6.35
N ALA A 3 16.27 -10.33 -5.42
CA ALA A 3 16.45 -11.75 -5.13
C ALA A 3 15.14 -12.45 -4.70
N ARG A 4 14.27 -11.75 -3.97
CA ARG A 4 12.96 -12.28 -3.56
C ARG A 4 11.99 -12.47 -4.71
N TYR A 5 11.92 -11.53 -5.65
CA TYR A 5 11.12 -11.69 -6.86
C TYR A 5 11.58 -12.94 -7.61
N TYR A 6 12.89 -13.11 -7.77
CA TYR A 6 13.46 -14.28 -8.43
C TYR A 6 13.12 -15.59 -7.70
N ASP A 7 13.22 -15.60 -6.36
CA ASP A 7 12.89 -16.75 -5.52
C ASP A 7 11.41 -17.17 -5.67
N VAL A 8 10.49 -16.20 -5.59
CA VAL A 8 9.05 -16.44 -5.76
C VAL A 8 8.74 -16.97 -7.17
N LEU A 9 9.32 -16.38 -8.21
CA LEU A 9 9.08 -16.82 -9.59
C LEU A 9 9.66 -18.20 -9.87
N THR A 10 10.85 -18.50 -9.35
CA THR A 10 11.50 -19.81 -9.51
C THR A 10 10.72 -20.91 -8.78
N ASN A 11 10.13 -20.59 -7.63
CA ASN A 11 9.39 -21.53 -6.80
C ASN A 11 7.86 -21.42 -6.94
N PHE A 12 7.36 -20.73 -7.98
CA PHE A 12 5.95 -20.37 -8.14
C PHE A 12 4.99 -21.56 -7.99
N SER A 13 5.32 -22.71 -8.59
CA SER A 13 4.49 -23.93 -8.52
C SER A 13 4.35 -24.48 -7.09
N SER A 14 5.40 -24.35 -6.28
CA SER A 14 5.39 -24.78 -4.88
C SER A 14 4.64 -23.78 -4.00
N TYR A 15 4.95 -22.49 -4.15
CA TYR A 15 4.39 -21.43 -3.32
C TYR A 15 2.90 -21.20 -3.58
N SER A 16 2.45 -21.30 -4.83
CA SER A 16 1.02 -21.22 -5.17
C SER A 16 0.19 -22.32 -4.51
N LYS A 17 0.71 -23.55 -4.38
CA LYS A 17 0.02 -24.64 -3.67
C LYS A 17 -0.13 -24.36 -2.17
N ASN A 18 0.80 -23.62 -1.58
CA ASN A 18 0.74 -23.25 -0.17
C ASN A 18 -0.48 -22.35 0.13
N ILE A 19 -0.89 -21.51 -0.83
CA ILE A 19 -2.09 -20.64 -0.71
C ILE A 19 -3.38 -21.47 -0.66
N PHE A 20 -3.41 -22.63 -1.31
CA PHE A 20 -4.57 -23.52 -1.30
C PHE A 20 -4.46 -24.65 -0.26
N ARG A 21 -3.56 -24.51 0.72
CA ARG A 21 -3.42 -25.51 1.79
C ARG A 21 -4.69 -25.62 2.61
N LYS A 22 -4.98 -26.82 3.13
CA LYS A 22 -6.12 -27.04 4.02
C LYS A 22 -6.01 -26.12 5.24
N GLY A 23 -7.06 -25.34 5.48
CA GLY A 23 -7.10 -24.37 6.59
C GLY A 23 -6.48 -23.00 6.29
N TYR A 24 -6.06 -22.71 5.05
CA TYR A 24 -5.47 -21.41 4.69
C TYR A 24 -6.38 -20.22 5.04
N PHE A 25 -7.67 -20.28 4.75
CA PHE A 25 -8.60 -19.18 5.09
C PHE A 25 -8.79 -19.01 6.61
N ALA A 26 -8.75 -20.11 7.37
CA ALA A 26 -8.79 -20.04 8.83
C ALA A 26 -7.51 -19.39 9.38
N TRP A 27 -6.36 -19.74 8.81
CA TRP A 27 -5.08 -19.08 9.09
C TRP A 27 -5.12 -17.59 8.72
N LEU A 28 -5.67 -17.24 7.55
CA LEU A 28 -5.81 -15.87 7.09
C LEU A 28 -6.72 -15.04 8.03
N TRP A 29 -7.76 -15.64 8.58
CA TRP A 29 -8.58 -14.99 9.62
C TRP A 29 -7.81 -14.76 10.92
N GLN A 30 -6.96 -15.71 11.33
CA GLN A 30 -6.08 -15.54 12.50
C GLN A 30 -5.08 -14.39 12.28
N GLN A 31 -4.65 -14.14 11.04
CA GLN A 31 -3.79 -13.00 10.70
C GLN A 31 -4.43 -11.64 11.00
N CYS A 32 -5.77 -11.54 11.06
CA CYS A 32 -6.50 -10.33 11.45
C CYS A 32 -6.61 -10.12 12.97
N GLN A 33 -6.12 -11.07 13.77
CA GLN A 33 -6.25 -11.09 15.22
C GLN A 33 -4.95 -10.71 15.93
N GLY A 34 -5.04 -10.24 17.17
CA GLY A 34 -3.88 -9.95 18.02
C GLY A 34 -3.18 -8.62 17.74
N TRP A 35 -3.75 -7.75 16.89
CA TRP A 35 -3.16 -6.44 16.61
C TRP A 35 -3.24 -5.49 17.81
N GLY A 36 -2.38 -4.47 17.81
CA GLY A 36 -2.41 -3.45 18.85
C GLY A 36 -3.75 -2.70 18.90
N ARG A 37 -4.13 -2.20 20.09
CA ARG A 37 -5.35 -1.37 20.25
C ARG A 37 -5.36 -0.15 19.33
N PHE A 38 -4.18 0.43 19.06
CA PHE A 38 -4.05 1.54 18.12
C PHE A 38 -4.39 1.12 16.69
N SER A 39 -3.88 -0.01 16.23
CA SER A 39 -4.20 -0.61 14.92
C SER A 39 -5.71 -0.83 14.75
N TYR A 40 -6.38 -1.45 15.74
CA TYR A 40 -7.83 -1.62 15.71
C TYR A 40 -8.59 -0.30 15.78
N GLY A 41 -8.07 0.68 16.52
CA GLY A 41 -8.61 2.04 16.55
C GLY A 41 -8.58 2.72 15.18
N LEU A 42 -7.47 2.61 14.46
CA LEU A 42 -7.34 3.14 13.10
C LEU A 42 -8.30 2.45 12.11
N LEU A 43 -8.46 1.13 12.20
CA LEU A 43 -9.46 0.40 11.38
C LEU A 43 -10.87 0.89 11.66
N GLY A 44 -11.26 0.99 12.93
CA GLY A 44 -12.59 1.44 13.32
C GLY A 44 -12.85 2.89 12.88
N PHE A 45 -11.86 3.77 13.05
CA PHE A 45 -11.94 5.15 12.60
C PHE A 45 -12.11 5.24 11.07
N ASN A 46 -11.28 4.53 10.30
CA ASN A 46 -11.43 4.50 8.84
C ASN A 46 -12.80 3.93 8.42
N PHE A 47 -13.25 2.86 9.07
CA PHE A 47 -14.54 2.26 8.75
C PHE A 47 -15.69 3.25 8.90
N ILE A 48 -15.70 4.04 9.98
CA ILE A 48 -16.71 5.11 10.19
C ILE A 48 -16.66 6.13 9.03
N LEU A 49 -15.48 6.56 8.62
CA LEU A 49 -15.31 7.51 7.51
C LEU A 49 -15.79 6.92 6.19
N GLN A 50 -15.47 5.64 5.92
CA GLN A 50 -15.92 4.96 4.72
C GLN A 50 -17.44 4.78 4.70
N VAL A 51 -18.08 4.52 5.85
CA VAL A 51 -19.56 4.46 5.95
C VAL A 51 -20.19 5.81 5.60
N ILE A 52 -19.61 6.91 6.08
CA ILE A 52 -20.07 8.26 5.74
C ILE A 52 -19.91 8.52 4.24
N SER A 53 -18.74 8.22 3.67
CA SER A 53 -18.45 8.39 2.25
C SER A 53 -19.36 7.54 1.35
N LEU A 54 -19.63 6.30 1.75
CA LEU A 54 -20.59 5.41 1.11
C LEU A 54 -21.97 6.06 1.10
N GLY A 55 -22.49 6.51 2.24
CA GLY A 55 -23.81 7.14 2.34
C GLY A 55 -23.97 8.39 1.47
N GLN A 56 -22.92 9.20 1.34
CA GLN A 56 -22.91 10.39 0.48
C GLN A 56 -22.97 10.02 -1.01
N SER A 57 -22.18 9.02 -1.42
CA SER A 57 -22.03 8.64 -2.83
C SER A 57 -23.09 7.67 -3.32
N PHE A 58 -23.79 6.97 -2.42
CA PHE A 58 -24.70 5.86 -2.75
C PHE A 58 -25.87 6.27 -3.64
N LYS A 59 -26.40 7.49 -3.47
CA LYS A 59 -27.56 7.97 -4.26
C LYS A 59 -27.23 8.23 -5.72
N GLN A 60 -25.98 8.60 -6.01
CA GLN A 60 -25.54 8.99 -7.36
C GLN A 60 -24.95 7.80 -8.09
N THR A 61 -24.05 7.06 -7.43
CA THR A 61 -23.32 5.94 -8.04
C THR A 61 -23.24 4.76 -7.07
N PRO A 62 -24.34 3.99 -6.87
CA PRO A 62 -24.40 2.94 -5.84
C PRO A 62 -23.30 1.88 -5.96
N LEU A 63 -23.10 1.33 -7.16
CA LEU A 63 -22.11 0.27 -7.39
C LEU A 63 -20.68 0.77 -7.15
N LEU A 64 -20.35 1.95 -7.69
CA LEU A 64 -19.03 2.55 -7.54
C LEU A 64 -18.74 2.90 -6.08
N ALA A 65 -19.76 3.38 -5.35
CA ALA A 65 -19.64 3.71 -3.92
C ALA A 65 -19.33 2.46 -3.08
N VAL A 66 -19.96 1.32 -3.39
CA VAL A 66 -19.66 0.03 -2.72
C VAL A 66 -18.25 -0.45 -3.06
N ILE A 67 -17.82 -0.35 -4.31
CA ILE A 67 -16.45 -0.73 -4.71
C ILE A 67 -15.42 0.16 -4.00
N ALA A 68 -15.63 1.49 -3.99
CA ALA A 68 -14.77 2.43 -3.28
C ALA A 68 -14.72 2.16 -1.77
N PHE A 69 -15.87 1.84 -1.16
CA PHE A 69 -15.95 1.45 0.25
C PHE A 69 -15.13 0.20 0.57
N ILE A 70 -15.20 -0.83 -0.28
CA ILE A 70 -14.39 -2.05 -0.13
C ILE A 70 -12.90 -1.71 -0.27
N GLY A 71 -12.56 -0.95 -1.32
CA GLY A 71 -11.18 -0.51 -1.59
C GLY A 71 -10.58 0.25 -0.41
N GLY A 72 -11.26 1.30 0.08
CA GLY A 72 -10.77 2.15 1.15
C GLY A 72 -10.68 1.47 2.52
N ASN A 73 -11.48 0.44 2.79
CA ASN A 73 -11.34 -0.35 4.02
C ASN A 73 -10.20 -1.36 3.93
N LEU A 74 -10.10 -2.08 2.82
CA LEU A 74 -9.06 -3.11 2.66
C LEU A 74 -7.67 -2.49 2.46
N SER A 75 -7.57 -1.28 1.89
CA SER A 75 -6.29 -0.55 1.82
C SER A 75 -5.75 -0.20 3.22
N VAL A 76 -6.63 0.22 4.14
CA VAL A 76 -6.24 0.46 5.54
C VAL A 76 -5.90 -0.85 6.25
N ALA A 77 -6.65 -1.92 6.01
CA ALA A 77 -6.31 -3.24 6.53
C ALA A 77 -4.95 -3.74 6.03
N CYS A 78 -4.60 -3.45 4.77
CA CYS A 78 -3.30 -3.74 4.18
C CYS A 78 -2.17 -3.04 4.95
N VAL A 79 -2.18 -1.71 5.01
CA VAL A 79 -1.09 -0.95 5.66
C VAL A 79 -0.93 -1.26 7.14
N ILE A 80 -2.05 -1.56 7.82
CA ILE A 80 -2.04 -2.00 9.22
C ILE A 80 -1.50 -3.43 9.34
N GLY A 81 -1.85 -4.31 8.39
CA GLY A 81 -1.27 -5.64 8.28
C GLY A 81 0.26 -5.60 8.15
N ILE A 82 0.78 -4.69 7.32
CA ILE A 82 2.23 -4.47 7.17
C ILE A 82 2.84 -4.03 8.51
N SER A 83 2.29 -3.00 9.17
CA SER A 83 2.84 -2.49 10.42
C SER A 83 2.79 -3.51 11.57
N ASN A 84 1.80 -4.42 11.56
CA ASN A 84 1.64 -5.51 12.53
C ASN A 84 2.28 -6.83 12.08
N ARG A 85 3.02 -6.84 10.96
CA ARG A 85 3.72 -8.04 10.44
C ARG A 85 2.76 -9.21 10.25
N SER A 86 1.68 -8.96 9.52
CA SER A 86 0.59 -9.91 9.29
C SER A 86 0.44 -10.23 7.80
N GLY A 87 0.34 -11.51 7.47
CA GLY A 87 0.23 -12.01 6.09
C GLY A 87 -1.08 -11.65 5.39
N ILE A 88 -2.10 -11.16 6.12
CA ILE A 88 -3.35 -10.66 5.50
C ILE A 88 -3.09 -9.51 4.53
N GLN A 89 -1.99 -8.78 4.74
CA GLN A 89 -1.67 -7.57 4.00
C GLN A 89 -1.70 -7.79 2.49
N GLY A 90 -1.14 -8.90 2.00
CA GLY A 90 -1.11 -9.18 0.56
C GLY A 90 -2.51 -9.33 -0.05
N TRP A 91 -3.43 -10.04 0.62
CA TRP A 91 -4.80 -10.20 0.13
C TRP A 91 -5.63 -8.93 0.28
N ALA A 92 -5.49 -8.22 1.40
CA ALA A 92 -6.14 -6.94 1.62
C ALA A 92 -5.67 -5.91 0.58
N GLY A 93 -4.36 -5.86 0.33
CA GLY A 93 -3.70 -5.08 -0.70
C GLY A 93 -4.26 -5.39 -2.08
N ALA A 94 -4.16 -6.65 -2.54
CA ALA A 94 -4.60 -7.04 -3.88
C ALA A 94 -6.06 -6.69 -4.16
N ILE A 95 -6.97 -7.01 -3.23
CA ILE A 95 -8.40 -6.73 -3.40
C ILE A 95 -8.65 -5.22 -3.37
N SER A 96 -7.96 -4.48 -2.49
CA SER A 96 -8.08 -3.02 -2.43
C SER A 96 -7.56 -2.34 -3.70
N ALA A 97 -6.41 -2.78 -4.22
CA ALA A 97 -5.80 -2.27 -5.42
C ALA A 97 -6.71 -2.48 -6.63
N LEU A 98 -7.32 -3.66 -6.77
CA LEU A 98 -8.31 -3.90 -7.84
C LEU A 98 -9.54 -2.98 -7.72
N ALA A 99 -10.06 -2.78 -6.51
CA ALA A 99 -11.21 -1.91 -6.29
C ALA A 99 -10.88 -0.44 -6.60
N ILE A 100 -9.74 0.06 -6.11
CA ILE A 100 -9.30 1.45 -6.33
C ILE A 100 -8.85 1.66 -7.78
N ALA A 101 -8.23 0.67 -8.44
CA ALA A 101 -7.92 0.75 -9.87
C ALA A 101 -9.20 0.85 -10.70
N THR A 102 -10.21 0.04 -10.37
CA THR A 102 -11.51 0.06 -11.05
C THR A 102 -12.17 1.44 -10.91
N THR A 103 -12.17 2.01 -9.70
CA THR A 103 -12.75 3.35 -9.49
C THR A 103 -11.93 4.44 -10.20
N GLY A 104 -10.60 4.31 -10.22
CA GLY A 104 -9.70 5.21 -10.95
C GLY A 104 -9.95 5.21 -12.46
N PHE A 105 -10.07 4.04 -13.08
CA PHE A 105 -10.38 3.93 -14.52
C PHE A 105 -11.74 4.53 -14.87
N ILE A 106 -12.77 4.24 -14.07
CA ILE A 106 -14.13 4.79 -14.30
C ILE A 106 -14.14 6.32 -14.14
N ALA A 107 -13.37 6.86 -13.20
CA ALA A 107 -13.25 8.29 -12.95
C ALA A 107 -12.30 9.01 -13.94
N GLY A 108 -11.64 8.28 -14.85
CA GLY A 108 -10.62 8.85 -15.75
C GLY A 108 -9.30 9.23 -15.05
N ASN A 109 -9.12 8.84 -13.79
CA ASN A 109 -7.87 9.01 -13.05
C ASN A 109 -6.93 7.84 -13.31
N TYR A 110 -6.31 7.85 -14.48
CA TYR A 110 -5.39 6.80 -14.92
C TYR A 110 -4.13 6.71 -14.06
N ALA A 111 -3.62 7.84 -13.55
CA ALA A 111 -2.47 7.87 -12.66
C ALA A 111 -2.68 6.98 -11.43
N THR A 112 -3.78 7.19 -10.70
CA THR A 112 -4.15 6.34 -9.56
C THR A 112 -4.40 4.90 -10.00
N ALA A 113 -5.05 4.68 -11.14
CA ALA A 113 -5.31 3.32 -11.60
C ALA A 113 -4.02 2.53 -11.87
N PHE A 114 -3.05 3.14 -12.56
CA PHE A 114 -1.75 2.52 -12.82
C PHE A 114 -0.89 2.36 -11.57
N GLU A 115 -0.99 3.29 -10.61
CA GLU A 115 -0.38 3.14 -9.29
C GLU A 115 -0.88 1.88 -8.58
N GLN A 116 -2.20 1.67 -8.54
CA GLN A 116 -2.78 0.48 -7.92
C GLN A 116 -2.39 -0.82 -8.64
N LEU A 117 -2.33 -0.80 -9.98
CA LEU A 117 -1.78 -1.92 -10.74
C LEU A 117 -0.30 -2.15 -10.41
N GLY A 118 0.46 -1.08 -10.17
CA GLY A 118 1.82 -1.14 -9.67
C GLY A 118 1.92 -1.89 -8.34
N TYR A 119 1.12 -1.52 -7.33
CA TYR A 119 1.07 -2.25 -6.05
C TYR A 119 0.71 -3.72 -6.26
N LEU A 120 -0.29 -4.01 -7.09
CA LEU A 120 -0.72 -5.38 -7.34
C LEU A 120 0.42 -6.24 -7.90
N ILE A 121 1.12 -5.77 -8.94
CA ILE A 121 2.14 -6.55 -9.64
C ILE A 121 3.50 -6.54 -8.95
N PHE A 122 3.86 -5.47 -8.25
CA PHE A 122 5.17 -5.35 -7.59
C PHE A 122 5.13 -5.77 -6.12
N LEU A 123 3.97 -5.80 -5.48
CA LEU A 123 3.87 -6.07 -4.04
C LEU A 123 2.88 -7.18 -3.73
N ASP A 124 1.59 -6.94 -3.94
CA ASP A 124 0.54 -7.73 -3.31
C ASP A 124 0.63 -9.21 -3.71
N LEU A 125 0.76 -9.48 -5.02
CA LEU A 125 0.89 -10.84 -5.52
C LEU A 125 2.14 -11.54 -4.98
N PHE A 126 3.25 -10.81 -4.87
CA PHE A 126 4.50 -11.36 -4.35
C PHE A 126 4.43 -11.63 -2.85
N CYS A 127 3.79 -10.76 -2.07
CA CYS A 127 3.58 -10.98 -0.64
C CYS A 127 2.61 -12.14 -0.37
N ILE A 128 1.58 -12.32 -1.19
CA ILE A 128 0.67 -13.47 -1.12
C ILE A 128 1.43 -14.79 -1.37
N LEU A 129 2.35 -14.79 -2.34
CA LEU A 129 3.10 -15.99 -2.73
C LEU A 129 4.30 -16.27 -1.82
N ASP A 130 4.99 -15.25 -1.32
CA ASP A 130 6.24 -15.39 -0.57
C ASP A 130 6.00 -16.00 0.83
N PRO A 131 6.51 -17.20 1.14
CA PRO A 131 6.41 -17.80 2.47
C PRO A 131 7.04 -16.92 3.56
N LYS A 132 8.04 -16.09 3.22
CA LYS A 132 8.66 -15.18 4.19
C LYS A 132 7.77 -13.99 4.56
N TRP A 133 6.73 -13.74 3.78
CA TRP A 133 5.67 -12.78 4.10
C TRP A 133 4.44 -13.43 4.74
N ASN A 134 4.29 -14.75 4.61
CA ASN A 134 3.18 -15.48 5.23
C ASN A 134 3.56 -16.08 6.59
N ASP A 135 4.64 -16.85 6.67
CA ASP A 135 4.90 -17.71 7.82
C ASP A 135 5.88 -17.07 8.84
N ASP A 136 6.76 -16.15 8.43
CA ASP A 136 7.75 -15.50 9.33
C ASP A 136 8.25 -14.12 8.82
N ILE A 137 7.51 -13.05 9.13
CA ILE A 137 7.89 -11.68 8.74
C ILE A 137 8.95 -11.13 9.71
N GLN A 138 10.22 -11.28 9.31
CA GLN A 138 11.37 -10.71 10.02
C GLN A 138 11.77 -9.37 9.43
N VAL A 139 11.85 -8.35 10.28
CA VAL A 139 12.21 -6.99 9.88
C VAL A 139 13.71 -6.89 9.67
N GLU A 140 14.09 -6.37 8.51
CA GLU A 140 15.48 -6.19 8.12
C GLU A 140 15.84 -4.71 8.08
N LYS A 141 17.04 -4.37 8.55
CA LYS A 141 17.63 -3.03 8.40
C LYS A 141 18.53 -3.03 7.16
N PHE A 142 18.79 -1.87 6.59
CA PHE A 142 19.90 -1.73 5.66
C PHE A 142 21.26 -2.09 6.29
N GLU A 143 22.00 -2.96 5.62
CA GLU A 143 23.29 -3.47 6.06
C GLU A 143 24.42 -2.46 5.86
N SER A 144 24.30 -1.59 4.86
CA SER A 144 25.33 -0.61 4.52
C SER A 144 24.77 0.64 3.82
N GLY A 145 25.58 1.70 3.80
CA GLY A 145 25.28 2.91 3.01
C GLY A 145 25.11 2.65 1.51
N LEU A 146 25.66 1.54 0.99
CA LEU A 146 25.48 1.15 -0.40
C LEU A 146 24.03 0.76 -0.72
N GLU A 147 23.26 0.24 0.25
CA GLU A 147 21.85 -0.06 0.01
C GLU A 147 21.02 1.22 -0.17
N TRP A 148 21.30 2.28 0.59
CA TRP A 148 20.69 3.59 0.35
C TRP A 148 20.94 4.08 -1.08
N ILE A 149 22.16 3.94 -1.58
CA ILE A 149 22.51 4.33 -2.96
C ILE A 149 21.75 3.45 -3.96
N LYS A 150 21.69 2.12 -3.75
CA LYS A 150 21.01 1.20 -4.66
C LYS A 150 19.51 1.49 -4.77
N TYR A 151 18.83 1.66 -3.64
CA TYR A 151 17.40 1.98 -3.61
C TYR A 151 17.12 3.41 -4.09
N GLY A 152 17.97 4.37 -3.76
CA GLY A 152 17.87 5.75 -4.26
C GLY A 152 18.05 5.82 -5.77
N LEU A 153 19.03 5.10 -6.33
CA LEU A 153 19.22 5.02 -7.78
C LEU A 153 18.04 4.30 -8.46
N PHE A 154 17.54 3.22 -7.86
CA PHE A 154 16.36 2.54 -8.36
C PHE A 154 15.14 3.47 -8.41
N PHE A 155 14.91 4.24 -7.36
CA PHE A 155 13.85 5.25 -7.32
C PHE A 155 14.01 6.29 -8.43
N LEU A 156 15.21 6.87 -8.59
CA LEU A 156 15.47 7.88 -9.62
C LEU A 156 15.27 7.35 -11.04
N VAL A 157 15.74 6.13 -11.32
CA VAL A 157 15.55 5.49 -12.62
C VAL A 157 14.08 5.17 -12.86
N THR A 158 13.38 4.63 -11.85
CA THR A 158 11.94 4.35 -11.94
C THR A 158 11.16 5.62 -12.20
N TRP A 159 11.46 6.70 -11.47
CA TRP A 159 10.83 8.00 -11.66
C TRP A 159 11.09 8.59 -13.04
N LEU A 160 12.32 8.52 -13.55
CA LEU A 160 12.62 8.98 -14.90
C LEU A 160 11.81 8.21 -15.95
N ILE A 161 11.73 6.88 -15.81
CA ILE A 161 10.95 6.03 -16.72
C ILE A 161 9.46 6.37 -16.64
N THR A 162 8.88 6.45 -15.43
CA THR A 162 7.46 6.76 -15.27
C THR A 162 7.14 8.18 -15.72
N TYR A 163 8.03 9.14 -15.50
CA TYR A 163 7.90 10.52 -15.97
C TYR A 163 7.88 10.57 -17.50
N LEU A 164 8.79 9.87 -18.17
CA LEU A 164 8.81 9.79 -19.62
C LEU A 164 7.53 9.12 -20.15
N LEU A 165 7.07 8.04 -19.53
CA LEU A 165 5.83 7.38 -19.93
C LEU A 165 4.61 8.30 -19.76
N PHE A 166 4.47 8.99 -18.63
CA PHE A 166 3.35 9.91 -18.39
C PHE A 166 3.46 11.19 -19.24
N SER A 167 4.67 11.60 -19.63
CA SER A 167 4.85 12.71 -20.59
C SER A 167 4.35 12.37 -22.00
N LEU A 168 4.23 11.08 -22.32
CA LEU A 168 3.65 10.60 -23.58
C LEU A 168 2.12 10.46 -23.52
N THR A 169 1.51 10.64 -22.34
CA THR A 169 0.06 10.62 -22.15
C THR A 169 -0.49 12.03 -21.96
N SER A 170 -1.82 12.17 -21.90
CA SER A 170 -2.50 13.43 -21.58
C SER A 170 -2.64 13.68 -20.07
N ASP A 171 -1.68 13.19 -19.27
CA ASP A 171 -1.72 13.33 -17.83
C ASP A 171 -1.52 14.80 -17.41
N PRO A 172 -2.43 15.38 -16.60
CA PRO A 172 -2.37 16.80 -16.24
C PRO A 172 -1.27 17.13 -15.23
N ARG A 173 -0.72 16.13 -14.52
CA ARG A 173 0.22 16.29 -13.40
C ARG A 173 1.38 15.31 -13.51
N VAL A 174 1.94 15.17 -14.71
CA VAL A 174 3.03 14.25 -15.06
C VAL A 174 4.09 14.13 -13.96
N PHE A 175 4.59 15.25 -13.44
CA PHE A 175 5.63 15.24 -12.39
C PHE A 175 5.18 14.52 -11.11
N LEU A 176 4.01 14.87 -10.57
CA LEU A 176 3.53 14.34 -9.29
C LEU A 176 3.05 12.91 -9.44
N ASP A 177 2.32 12.62 -10.50
CA ASP A 177 1.72 11.31 -10.74
C ASP A 177 2.82 10.27 -11.06
N SER A 178 3.87 10.65 -11.79
CA SER A 178 5.05 9.80 -12.01
C SER A 178 5.89 9.58 -10.75
N LEU A 179 6.04 10.62 -9.92
CA LEU A 179 6.75 10.55 -8.64
C LEU A 179 6.02 9.61 -7.67
N ASN A 180 4.69 9.69 -7.62
CA ASN A 180 3.88 8.83 -6.78
C ASN A 180 4.00 7.36 -7.19
N LEU A 181 3.89 7.07 -8.50
CA LEU A 181 4.11 5.71 -9.00
C LEU A 181 5.54 5.20 -8.72
N ALA A 182 6.56 6.06 -8.81
CA ALA A 182 7.92 5.67 -8.50
C ALA A 182 8.14 5.39 -7.00
N MET A 183 7.50 6.17 -6.12
CA MET A 183 7.47 5.90 -4.68
C MET A 183 6.74 4.59 -4.38
N ALA A 184 5.60 4.34 -5.04
CA ALA A 184 4.86 3.09 -4.94
C ALA A 184 5.74 1.87 -5.26
N ILE A 185 6.35 1.84 -6.45
CA ILE A 185 7.21 0.73 -6.90
C ILE A 185 8.44 0.56 -6.01
N THR A 186 9.06 1.66 -5.58
CA THR A 186 10.24 1.63 -4.70
C THR A 186 9.88 1.13 -3.30
N GLY A 187 8.77 1.63 -2.75
CA GLY A 187 8.23 1.19 -1.47
C GLY A 187 7.88 -0.30 -1.52
N SER A 188 7.23 -0.77 -2.59
CA SER A 188 6.94 -2.18 -2.82
C SER A 188 8.19 -3.07 -2.82
N LEU A 189 9.26 -2.63 -3.48
CA LEU A 189 10.54 -3.35 -3.49
C LEU A 189 11.18 -3.40 -2.09
N LEU A 190 11.13 -2.31 -1.33
CA LEU A 190 11.62 -2.26 0.05
C LEU A 190 10.81 -3.17 0.96
N GLU A 191 9.48 -3.12 0.81
CA GLU A 191 8.55 -3.92 1.56
C GLU A 191 8.72 -5.40 1.25
N LEU A 192 8.77 -5.82 -0.01
CA LEU A 192 8.97 -7.24 -0.31
C LEU A 192 10.26 -7.77 0.35
N ASN A 193 11.32 -6.96 0.39
CA ASN A 193 12.57 -7.25 1.07
C ASN A 193 12.55 -7.06 2.60
N ARG A 194 11.38 -6.77 3.18
CA ARG A 194 11.12 -6.53 4.61
C ARG A 194 12.04 -5.47 5.21
N LYS A 195 12.48 -4.50 4.40
CA LYS A 195 13.36 -3.42 4.86
C LYS A 195 12.53 -2.41 5.64
N ARG A 196 12.91 -2.12 6.88
CA ARG A 196 12.21 -1.14 7.72
C ARG A 196 12.22 0.26 7.13
N GLU A 197 13.24 0.61 6.35
CA GLU A 197 13.37 1.88 5.66
C GLU A 197 12.22 2.18 4.67
N GLN A 198 11.39 1.17 4.31
CA GLN A 198 10.14 1.36 3.55
C GLN A 198 9.23 2.45 4.14
N PHE A 199 9.16 2.56 5.48
CA PHE A 199 8.26 3.52 6.13
C PHE A 199 8.70 4.96 5.92
N PHE A 200 9.95 5.23 5.53
CA PHE A 200 10.34 6.57 5.09
C PHE A 200 9.70 6.94 3.75
N VAL A 201 9.64 5.98 2.82
CA VAL A 201 8.99 6.16 1.52
C VAL A 201 7.48 6.31 1.71
N TRP A 202 6.86 5.42 2.49
CA TRP A 202 5.41 5.47 2.77
C TRP A 202 4.99 6.74 3.49
N THR A 203 5.77 7.17 4.50
CA THR A 203 5.52 8.44 5.20
C THR A 203 5.57 9.63 4.24
N LEU A 204 6.60 9.67 3.38
CA LEU A 204 6.78 10.74 2.43
C LEU A 204 5.65 10.78 1.39
N ALA A 205 5.25 9.62 0.88
CA ALA A 205 4.13 9.49 -0.04
C ALA A 205 2.81 9.96 0.61
N SER A 206 2.54 9.54 1.85
CA SER A 206 1.36 9.98 2.60
C SER A 206 1.36 11.50 2.81
N LEU A 207 2.49 12.09 3.19
CA LEU A 207 2.61 13.55 3.38
C LEU A 207 2.38 14.32 2.08
N PHE A 208 3.00 13.91 0.97
CA PHE A 208 2.78 14.53 -0.33
C PHE A 208 1.31 14.45 -0.73
N THR A 209 0.69 13.28 -0.55
CA THR A 209 -0.70 13.08 -0.97
C THR A 209 -1.65 13.91 -0.13
N ILE A 210 -1.46 13.97 1.20
CA ILE A 210 -2.22 14.86 2.08
C ILE A 210 -2.06 16.31 1.65
N ALA A 211 -0.83 16.78 1.42
CA ALA A 211 -0.57 18.17 1.01
C ALA A 211 -1.26 18.52 -0.32
N LEU A 212 -1.22 17.61 -1.29
CA LEU A 212 -1.89 17.77 -2.59
C LEU A 212 -3.41 17.90 -2.43
N TRP A 213 -4.05 17.00 -1.69
CA TRP A 213 -5.50 17.05 -1.50
C TRP A 213 -5.94 18.24 -0.65
N VAL A 214 -5.12 18.68 0.30
CA VAL A 214 -5.34 19.94 1.04
C VAL A 214 -5.28 21.14 0.08
N GLN A 215 -4.31 21.17 -0.84
CA GLN A 215 -4.23 22.24 -1.84
C GLN A 215 -5.44 22.24 -2.77
N THR A 216 -5.88 21.09 -3.28
CA THR A 216 -7.09 20.96 -4.10
C THR A 216 -8.34 21.43 -3.34
N MET A 217 -8.41 21.13 -2.04
CA MET A 217 -9.47 21.63 -1.16
C MET A 217 -9.46 23.16 -1.04
N LEU A 218 -8.29 23.78 -0.86
CA LEU A 218 -8.17 25.25 -0.82
C LEU A 218 -8.55 25.91 -2.15
N GLN A 219 -8.49 25.16 -3.26
CA GLN A 219 -8.92 25.60 -4.59
C GLN A 219 -10.42 25.36 -4.85
N GLY A 220 -11.16 24.83 -3.86
CA GLY A 220 -12.62 24.70 -3.91
C GLY A 220 -13.15 23.32 -4.29
N ASP A 221 -12.28 22.34 -4.54
CA ASP A 221 -12.66 20.96 -4.95
C ASP A 221 -12.11 19.91 -3.96
N GLY A 222 -12.51 20.05 -2.69
CA GLY A 222 -11.96 19.26 -1.59
C GLY A 222 -12.58 17.89 -1.44
N ASN A 223 -11.75 16.83 -1.48
CA ASN A 223 -12.16 15.49 -1.10
C ASN A 223 -11.66 15.14 0.31
N PHE A 224 -12.48 15.43 1.32
CA PHE A 224 -12.18 15.14 2.72
C PHE A 224 -11.91 13.66 2.99
N ALA A 225 -12.61 12.75 2.29
CA ALA A 225 -12.44 11.32 2.49
C ALA A 225 -11.00 10.88 2.16
N LEU A 226 -10.41 11.43 1.09
CA LEU A 226 -9.02 11.13 0.72
C LEU A 226 -8.03 11.70 1.74
N ILE A 227 -8.17 12.96 2.16
CA ILE A 227 -7.30 13.56 3.19
C ILE A 227 -7.30 12.71 4.46
N PHE A 228 -8.47 12.26 4.92
CA PHE A 228 -8.55 11.44 6.12
C PHE A 228 -8.00 10.02 5.91
N SER A 229 -8.25 9.36 4.79
CA SER A 229 -7.69 8.03 4.51
C SER A 229 -6.15 8.06 4.46
N TYR A 230 -5.56 9.04 3.78
CA TYR A 230 -4.09 9.20 3.79
C TYR A 230 -3.55 9.65 5.15
N SER A 231 -4.34 10.36 5.97
CA SER A 231 -3.99 10.64 7.36
C SER A 231 -3.94 9.36 8.21
N VAL A 232 -4.83 8.39 7.97
CA VAL A 232 -4.78 7.08 8.62
C VAL A 232 -3.51 6.33 8.21
N PHE A 233 -3.14 6.36 6.92
CA PHE A 233 -1.88 5.77 6.45
C PHE A 233 -0.68 6.41 7.13
N PHE A 234 -0.62 7.75 7.16
CA PHE A 234 0.44 8.48 7.85
C PHE A 234 0.52 8.11 9.34
N LEU A 235 -0.60 8.04 10.06
CA LEU A 235 -0.60 7.64 11.47
C LEU A 235 -0.13 6.19 11.67
N ASN A 236 -0.47 5.29 10.75
CA ASN A 236 0.05 3.92 10.75
C ASN A 236 1.57 3.90 10.51
N ASP A 237 2.08 4.73 9.61
CA ASP A 237 3.52 4.86 9.36
C ASP A 237 4.24 5.41 10.60
N MET A 238 3.66 6.40 11.28
CA MET A 238 4.19 6.93 12.54
C MET A 238 4.23 5.84 13.63
N TYR A 239 3.20 4.99 13.68
CA TYR A 239 3.21 3.82 14.57
C TYR A 239 4.36 2.87 14.22
N ALA A 240 4.57 2.55 12.95
CA ALA A 240 5.66 1.67 12.55
C ALA A 240 7.06 2.27 12.83
N LEU A 241 7.22 3.60 12.69
CA LEU A 241 8.46 4.32 12.97
C LEU A 241 8.77 4.44 14.47
N PHE A 242 7.77 4.77 15.28
CA PHE A 242 8.02 5.24 16.66
C PHE A 242 7.50 4.31 17.76
N SER A 243 6.56 3.42 17.47
CA SER A 243 6.01 2.50 18.47
C SER A 243 7.08 1.55 19.02
N ARG A 244 6.92 1.15 20.28
CA ARG A 244 7.74 0.09 20.90
C ARG A 244 7.63 -1.25 20.17
N LYS A 245 6.51 -1.50 19.50
CA LYS A 245 6.28 -2.69 18.68
C LYS A 245 6.49 -2.44 17.17
N GLY A 246 7.00 -1.25 16.82
CA GLY A 246 7.19 -0.83 15.44
C GLY A 246 8.34 -1.54 14.74
N TRP A 247 8.55 -1.18 13.47
CA TRP A 247 9.60 -1.75 12.62
C TRP A 247 11.01 -1.24 12.96
N PHE A 248 11.12 -0.05 13.58
CA PHE A 248 12.42 0.56 13.90
C PHE A 248 12.93 0.21 15.30
N ARG A 249 12.07 -0.35 16.15
CA ARG A 249 12.41 -0.86 17.46
C ARG A 249 12.26 -2.37 17.40
N LEU A 250 13.27 -3.02 16.84
CA LEU A 250 13.45 -4.46 16.97
C LEU A 250 13.56 -4.75 18.46
N ALA A 251 12.76 -5.70 18.96
CA ALA A 251 12.83 -6.13 20.35
C ALA A 251 14.25 -6.63 20.65
N GLU A 252 14.80 -6.18 21.78
CA GLU A 252 15.82 -6.93 22.52
C GLU A 252 15.32 -8.33 22.86
#